data_AF-A0A5D0WEG1-F1
#
_entry.id   AF-A0A5D0WEG1-F1
#
_cell.length_a   1.000
_cell.length_b   1.000
_cell.length_c   1.000
_cell.angle_alpha   90.00
_cell.angle_beta   90.00
_cell.angle_gamma   90.00
#
_symmetry.space_group_name_H-M   'P 1'
#
loop_
_entity.id
_entity.type
_entity.pdbx_description
1 polymer ?
#
loop_
_entity_poly.entity_id
_entity_poly.type
_entity_poly.pdbx_seq_one_letter_code
_entity_poly.pdbx_strand_id
1 'polypeptide(L)'
;MVTAPTLAPQVLNSIANQIAERVPRSSELAAPGAVAGIGESLRVALLPEDELTGGKGALGDRVVETGQWHHQIYTGDDARSFARSIEAPEAPGEPSEVVEVADSVVAADLGRTIRWVDENVPQEGEAEVLMVPSHFTVGLWLHGPELDAVVVSSAPPEMELPRNRLIESGRFIEMLAARPAIEGLGARDGSAAPLGEGA
;
A
#
# COMPACT_ATOMS: atom_id res chain seq x y z
N MET A 1 17.12 -9.37 4.71
CA MET A 1 16.70 -8.29 3.80
C MET A 1 15.21 -8.42 3.61
N VAL A 2 14.49 -7.32 3.85
CA VAL A 2 13.05 -7.27 3.60
C VAL A 2 12.82 -7.22 2.10
N THR A 3 11.92 -8.06 1.59
CA THR A 3 11.65 -8.15 0.15
C THR A 3 10.18 -7.87 -0.15
N ALA A 4 9.93 -7.19 -1.25
CA ALA A 4 8.60 -7.19 -1.86
C ALA A 4 8.34 -8.53 -2.56
N PRO A 5 7.10 -9.04 -2.55
CA PRO A 5 6.75 -10.18 -3.39
C PRO A 5 7.02 -9.86 -4.86
N THR A 6 7.71 -10.77 -5.55
CA THR A 6 8.15 -10.56 -6.94
C THR A 6 7.08 -11.05 -7.91
N LEU A 7 6.55 -10.14 -8.73
CA LEU A 7 5.62 -10.47 -9.80
C LEU A 7 6.35 -11.08 -11.00
N ALA A 8 5.70 -12.03 -11.68
CA ALA A 8 6.25 -12.62 -12.90
C ALA A 8 6.46 -11.54 -13.98
N PRO A 9 7.55 -11.61 -14.79
CA PRO A 9 7.83 -10.59 -15.81
C PRO A 9 6.68 -10.36 -16.81
N GLN A 10 5.95 -11.42 -17.16
CA GLN A 10 4.80 -11.35 -18.06
C GLN A 10 3.66 -10.53 -17.44
N VAL A 11 3.44 -10.67 -16.14
CA VAL A 11 2.43 -9.92 -15.37
C VAL A 11 2.83 -8.45 -15.28
N LEU A 12 4.10 -8.16 -14.98
CA LEU A 12 4.62 -6.78 -14.97
C LEU A 12 4.49 -6.10 -16.34
N ASN A 13 4.78 -6.81 -17.43
CA ASN A 13 4.60 -6.28 -18.78
C ASN A 13 3.12 -6.00 -19.10
N SER A 14 2.21 -6.87 -18.66
CA SER A 14 0.77 -6.63 -18.79
C SER A 14 0.34 -5.37 -18.04
N ILE A 15 0.76 -5.22 -16.78
CA ILE A 15 0.49 -4.04 -15.96
C ILE A 15 1.05 -2.78 -16.63
N ALA A 16 2.29 -2.81 -17.13
CA ALA A 16 2.91 -1.67 -17.79
C ALA A 16 2.12 -1.17 -19.00
N ASN A 17 1.63 -2.11 -19.83
CA ASN A 17 0.77 -1.77 -20.97
C ASN A 17 -0.54 -1.13 -20.51
N GLN A 18 -1.20 -1.70 -19.50
CA GLN A 18 -2.45 -1.17 -18.96
C GLN A 18 -2.29 0.21 -18.32
N ILE A 19 -1.16 0.45 -17.63
CA ILE A 19 -0.81 1.77 -17.09
C ILE A 19 -0.67 2.77 -18.24
N ALA A 20 0.11 2.43 -19.28
CA ALA A 20 0.34 3.31 -20.42
C ALA A 20 -0.96 3.75 -21.12
N GLU A 21 -1.96 2.87 -21.16
CA GLU A 21 -3.30 3.18 -21.71
C GLU A 21 -4.13 4.11 -20.82
N ARG A 22 -3.85 4.14 -19.51
CA ARG A 22 -4.63 4.85 -18.49
C ARG A 22 -3.97 6.13 -17.98
N VAL A 23 -2.72 6.40 -18.34
CA VAL A 23 -2.00 7.62 -17.92
C VAL A 23 -2.81 8.88 -18.30
N PRO A 24 -3.16 9.74 -17.34
CA PRO A 24 -3.82 11.00 -17.63
C PRO A 24 -2.97 11.86 -18.56
N ARG A 25 -3.58 12.50 -19.57
CA ARG A 25 -2.84 13.40 -20.49
C ARG A 25 -2.14 14.57 -19.79
N SER A 26 -2.62 14.95 -18.60
CA SER A 26 -2.04 15.98 -17.76
C SER A 26 -0.86 15.49 -16.91
N SER A 27 -0.62 14.18 -16.85
CA SER A 27 0.47 13.61 -16.07
C SER A 27 1.81 13.90 -16.73
N GLU A 28 2.86 14.07 -15.91
CA GLU A 28 4.24 14.17 -16.39
C GLU A 28 4.66 12.91 -17.16
N LEU A 29 4.04 11.75 -16.85
CA LEU A 29 4.24 10.49 -17.56
C LEU A 29 3.81 10.54 -19.03
N ALA A 30 2.91 11.47 -19.39
CA ALA A 30 2.46 11.66 -20.77
C ALA A 30 3.34 12.67 -21.54
N ALA A 31 4.35 13.27 -20.91
CA ALA A 31 5.20 14.26 -21.55
C ALA A 31 6.05 13.62 -22.68
N PRO A 32 6.23 14.30 -23.83
CA PRO A 32 7.06 13.78 -24.91
C PRO A 32 8.49 13.48 -24.42
N GLY A 33 8.95 12.25 -24.64
CA GLY A 33 10.28 11.80 -24.22
C GLY A 33 10.40 11.41 -22.75
N ALA A 34 9.30 11.41 -21.98
CA ALA A 34 9.29 10.82 -20.65
C ALA A 34 9.63 9.32 -20.74
N VAL A 35 10.60 8.91 -19.93
CA VAL A 35 10.92 7.50 -19.73
C VAL A 35 10.42 7.12 -18.35
N ALA A 36 9.35 6.32 -18.33
CA ALA A 36 8.76 5.81 -17.11
C ALA A 36 9.06 4.32 -16.95
N GLY A 37 9.23 3.87 -15.71
CA GLY A 37 9.42 2.47 -15.36
C GLY A 37 8.54 2.07 -14.18
N ILE A 38 8.09 0.82 -14.17
CA ILE A 38 7.51 0.22 -12.96
C ILE A 38 8.67 -0.16 -12.05
N GLY A 39 8.66 0.35 -10.81
CA GLY A 39 9.57 -0.08 -9.76
C GLY A 39 8.94 -1.12 -8.86
N GLU A 40 8.97 -0.88 -7.55
CA GLU A 40 8.48 -1.84 -6.57
C GLU A 40 6.97 -2.08 -6.71
N SER A 41 6.59 -3.34 -6.60
CA SER A 41 5.20 -3.79 -6.58
C SER A 41 4.93 -4.48 -5.24
N LEU A 42 3.98 -3.96 -4.48
CA LEU A 42 3.72 -4.36 -3.09
C LEU A 42 2.24 -4.69 -2.91
N ARG A 43 1.92 -5.72 -2.14
CA ARG A 43 0.54 -5.97 -1.72
C ARG A 43 0.04 -4.87 -0.81
N VAL A 44 -1.29 -4.72 -0.75
CA VAL A 44 -1.96 -3.69 0.02
C VAL A 44 -2.76 -4.32 1.13
N ALA A 45 -2.37 -4.01 2.36
CA ALA A 45 -3.08 -4.37 3.57
C ALA A 45 -3.86 -3.15 4.10
N LEU A 46 -5.07 -3.41 4.59
CA LEU A 46 -5.92 -2.41 5.21
C LEU A 46 -6.02 -2.68 6.71
N LEU A 47 -5.75 -1.68 7.56
CA LEU A 47 -6.13 -1.73 8.98
C LEU A 47 -7.42 -0.92 9.16
N PRO A 48 -8.59 -1.59 9.25
CA PRO A 48 -9.87 -0.91 9.46
C PRO A 48 -10.02 -0.43 10.91
N GLU A 49 -10.94 0.48 11.14
CA GLU A 49 -11.13 1.16 12.43
C GLU A 49 -11.61 0.21 13.54
N ASP A 50 -12.48 -0.73 13.19
CA ASP A 50 -13.02 -1.75 14.10
C ASP A 50 -11.90 -2.69 14.60
N GLU A 51 -10.97 -3.08 13.73
CA GLU A 51 -9.82 -3.91 14.12
C GLU A 51 -8.73 -3.11 14.85
N LEU A 52 -8.64 -1.81 14.59
CA LEU A 52 -7.74 -0.93 15.34
C LEU A 52 -8.19 -0.80 16.81
N THR A 53 -9.48 -0.58 17.03
CA THR A 53 -10.04 -0.25 18.37
C THR A 53 -10.52 -1.47 19.14
N GLY A 54 -11.14 -2.43 18.45
CA GLY A 54 -11.75 -3.63 19.04
C GLY A 54 -10.99 -4.93 18.76
N GLY A 55 -10.09 -4.92 17.79
CA GLY A 55 -9.29 -6.09 17.41
C GLY A 55 -8.39 -6.58 18.55
N LYS A 56 -8.05 -7.88 18.50
CA LYS A 56 -7.15 -8.54 19.44
C LYS A 56 -6.04 -9.24 18.66
N GLY A 57 -4.90 -9.46 19.31
CA GLY A 57 -3.76 -10.12 18.67
C GLY A 57 -2.80 -9.14 18.00
N ALA A 58 -1.91 -9.71 17.17
CA ALA A 58 -0.87 -9.00 16.45
C ALA A 58 -1.47 -8.16 15.31
N LEU A 59 -0.65 -7.32 14.66
CA LEU A 59 -1.13 -6.53 13.53
C LEU A 59 -1.59 -7.41 12.36
N GLY A 60 -0.90 -8.52 12.11
CA GLY A 60 -1.30 -9.51 11.09
C GLY A 60 -2.70 -10.10 11.29
N ASP A 61 -3.19 -10.17 12.53
CA ASP A 61 -4.55 -10.67 12.84
C ASP A 61 -5.63 -9.60 12.62
N ARG A 62 -5.23 -8.32 12.51
CA ARG A 62 -6.10 -7.14 12.45
C ARG A 62 -6.18 -6.52 11.06
N VAL A 63 -5.16 -6.75 10.24
CA VAL A 63 -5.15 -6.26 8.86
C VAL A 63 -6.00 -7.15 7.97
N VAL A 64 -6.47 -6.53 6.89
CA VAL A 64 -7.32 -7.13 5.90
C VAL A 64 -6.58 -7.07 4.58
N GLU A 65 -6.31 -8.23 4.00
CA GLU A 65 -5.83 -8.30 2.62
C GLU A 65 -6.90 -7.74 1.69
N THR A 66 -6.51 -6.78 0.85
CA THR A 66 -7.45 -6.10 -0.05
C THR A 66 -7.59 -6.77 -1.41
N GLY A 67 -6.72 -7.74 -1.72
CA GLY A 67 -6.55 -8.26 -3.09
C GLY A 67 -6.01 -7.20 -4.06
N GLN A 68 -5.51 -6.07 -3.56
CA GLN A 68 -4.91 -5.01 -4.37
C GLN A 68 -3.39 -5.05 -4.30
N TRP A 69 -2.79 -4.59 -5.38
CA TRP A 69 -1.36 -4.33 -5.52
C TRP A 69 -1.12 -2.84 -5.73
N HIS A 70 -0.03 -2.35 -5.17
CA HIS A 70 0.53 -1.03 -5.39
C HIS A 70 1.75 -1.13 -6.27
N HIS A 71 1.82 -0.30 -7.32
CA HIS A 71 2.99 -0.24 -8.20
C HIS A 71 3.57 1.17 -8.17
N GLN A 72 4.84 1.30 -7.79
CA GLN A 72 5.58 2.54 -7.95
C GLN A 72 5.87 2.79 -9.42
N ILE A 73 5.60 4.01 -9.89
CA ILE A 73 5.95 4.45 -11.24
C ILE A 73 7.03 5.52 -11.11
N TYR A 74 8.21 5.18 -11.62
CA TYR A 74 9.38 6.04 -11.60
C TYR A 74 9.49 6.83 -12.90
N THR A 75 9.82 8.11 -12.79
CA THR A 75 10.32 8.93 -13.89
C THR A 75 11.72 9.41 -13.53
N GLY A 76 12.74 8.83 -14.16
CA GLY A 76 14.10 8.90 -13.64
C GLY A 76 14.23 8.15 -12.31
N ASP A 77 14.79 8.79 -11.29
CA ASP A 77 14.99 8.19 -9.95
C ASP A 77 13.87 8.52 -8.95
N ASP A 78 12.84 9.25 -9.40
CA ASP A 78 11.74 9.70 -8.54
C ASP A 78 10.46 8.90 -8.81
N ALA A 79 9.93 8.25 -7.77
CA ALA A 79 8.58 7.72 -7.76
C ALA A 79 7.57 8.84 -7.55
N ARG A 80 6.97 9.35 -8.63
CA ARG A 80 6.01 10.48 -8.57
C ARG A 80 4.55 10.07 -8.75
N SER A 81 4.35 8.89 -9.30
CA SER A 81 3.04 8.36 -9.63
C SER A 81 2.96 6.92 -9.15
N PHE A 82 1.75 6.43 -9.01
CA PHE A 82 1.50 5.03 -8.70
C PHE A 82 0.39 4.47 -9.57
N ALA A 83 0.32 3.16 -9.63
CA ALA A 83 -0.85 2.43 -10.09
C ALA A 83 -1.37 1.49 -9.00
N ARG A 84 -2.66 1.19 -9.06
CA ARG A 84 -3.26 0.06 -8.34
C ARG A 84 -3.78 -0.95 -9.34
N SER A 85 -3.56 -2.22 -9.02
CA SER A 85 -4.24 -3.31 -9.71
C SER A 85 -4.96 -4.22 -8.72
N ILE A 86 -5.96 -4.92 -9.20
CA ILE A 86 -6.68 -5.95 -8.46
C ILE A 86 -6.30 -7.34 -8.98
N GLU A 87 -6.38 -8.33 -8.12
CA GLU A 87 -6.17 -9.73 -8.50
C GLU A 87 -7.33 -10.27 -9.33
N ALA A 88 -7.03 -11.18 -10.26
CA ALA A 88 -8.06 -11.90 -11.00
C ALA A 88 -8.79 -12.89 -10.07
N PRO A 89 -10.13 -12.99 -10.15
CA PRO A 89 -10.87 -14.02 -9.41
C PRO A 89 -10.36 -15.44 -9.67
N GLU A 90 -9.93 -15.72 -10.91
CA GLU A 90 -9.41 -17.01 -11.35
C GLU A 90 -7.91 -17.23 -11.06
N ALA A 91 -7.19 -16.19 -10.63
CA ALA A 91 -5.78 -16.26 -10.24
C ALA A 91 -5.49 -15.39 -9.00
N PRO A 92 -5.99 -15.79 -7.81
CA PRO A 92 -5.67 -15.09 -6.56
C PRO A 92 -4.16 -15.07 -6.31
N GLY A 93 -3.67 -13.95 -5.80
CA GLY A 93 -2.24 -13.69 -5.62
C GLY A 93 -1.55 -13.07 -6.84
N GLU A 94 -2.21 -12.97 -8.01
CA GLU A 94 -1.65 -12.35 -9.21
C GLU A 94 -2.52 -11.19 -9.71
N PRO A 95 -1.93 -9.99 -9.89
CA PRO A 95 -2.66 -8.84 -10.41
C PRO A 95 -3.08 -9.05 -11.87
N SER A 96 -4.31 -8.66 -12.20
CA SER A 96 -4.91 -8.88 -13.51
C SER A 96 -5.34 -7.58 -14.20
N GLU A 97 -5.83 -6.61 -13.44
CA GLU A 97 -6.40 -5.37 -13.97
C GLU A 97 -5.90 -4.14 -13.22
N VAL A 98 -5.37 -3.16 -13.95
CA VAL A 98 -5.05 -1.83 -13.42
C VAL A 98 -6.33 -1.01 -13.30
N VAL A 99 -6.70 -0.66 -12.07
CA VAL A 99 -7.92 0.07 -11.73
C VAL A 99 -7.68 1.54 -11.41
N GLU A 100 -6.43 1.92 -11.13
CA GLU A 100 -6.07 3.29 -10.79
C GLU A 100 -4.67 3.61 -11.33
N VAL A 101 -4.49 4.83 -11.86
CA VAL A 101 -3.19 5.45 -12.13
C VAL A 101 -3.29 6.91 -11.71
N ALA A 102 -2.40 7.35 -10.83
CA ALA A 102 -2.45 8.72 -10.29
C ALA A 102 -1.07 9.27 -9.95
N ASP A 103 -0.91 10.58 -10.17
CA ASP A 103 0.20 11.35 -9.61
C ASP A 103 -0.11 11.66 -8.15
N SER A 104 0.83 11.40 -7.23
CA SER A 104 0.55 11.56 -5.81
C SER A 104 1.81 11.79 -4.99
N VAL A 105 1.72 12.73 -4.04
CA VAL A 105 2.75 12.93 -3.02
C VAL A 105 2.95 11.66 -2.19
N VAL A 106 1.91 10.84 -2.01
CA VAL A 106 2.01 9.56 -1.30
C VAL A 106 2.94 8.59 -2.03
N ALA A 107 2.97 8.60 -3.37
CA ALA A 107 3.91 7.76 -4.13
C ALA A 107 5.36 8.16 -3.82
N ALA A 108 5.65 9.46 -3.81
CA ALA A 108 6.99 9.97 -3.48
C ALA A 108 7.38 9.69 -2.02
N ASP A 109 6.45 9.85 -1.08
CA ASP A 109 6.67 9.53 0.34
C ASP A 109 6.96 8.03 0.52
N LEU A 110 6.20 7.17 -0.17
CA LEU A 110 6.36 5.72 -0.10
C LEU A 110 7.66 5.26 -0.75
N GLY A 111 8.03 5.80 -1.92
CA GLY A 111 9.32 5.51 -2.56
C GLY A 111 10.53 5.92 -1.70
N ARG A 112 10.44 7.01 -0.93
CA ARG A 112 11.48 7.35 0.07
C ARG A 112 11.50 6.37 1.24
N THR A 113 10.34 5.90 1.66
CA THR A 113 10.20 4.94 2.77
C THR A 113 10.75 3.57 2.37
N ILE A 114 10.48 3.10 1.16
CA ILE A 114 11.03 1.86 0.60
C ILE A 114 12.55 1.91 0.62
N ARG A 115 13.15 2.96 0.02
CA ARG A 115 14.61 3.12 0.03
C ARG A 115 15.19 3.16 1.45
N TRP A 116 14.51 3.83 2.37
CA TRP A 116 14.93 3.85 3.77
C TRP A 116 14.91 2.44 4.38
N VAL A 117 13.87 1.64 4.13
CA VAL A 117 13.78 0.25 4.60
C VAL A 117 14.92 -0.59 4.02
N ASP A 118 15.16 -0.50 2.72
CA ASP A 118 16.24 -1.24 2.04
C ASP A 118 17.62 -0.94 2.64
N GLU A 119 17.85 0.31 3.05
CA GLU A 119 19.12 0.75 3.63
C GLU A 119 19.26 0.45 5.14
N ASN A 120 18.15 0.40 5.89
CA ASN A 120 18.18 0.45 7.36
C ASN A 120 17.61 -0.80 8.05
N VAL A 121 16.91 -1.69 7.33
CA VAL A 121 16.28 -2.89 7.89
C VAL A 121 16.98 -4.14 7.37
N PRO A 122 18.04 -4.63 8.05
CA PRO A 122 18.79 -5.81 7.61
C PRO A 122 18.01 -7.12 7.77
N GLN A 123 17.00 -7.15 8.65
CA GLN A 123 16.19 -8.33 8.97
C GLN A 123 15.53 -8.91 7.71
N GLU A 124 15.27 -10.21 7.73
CA GLU A 124 14.48 -10.87 6.68
C GLU A 124 12.99 -10.74 6.96
N GLY A 125 12.21 -10.53 5.91
CA GLY A 125 10.77 -10.37 5.99
C GLY A 125 10.16 -9.95 4.66
N GLU A 126 8.86 -9.76 4.68
CA GLU A 126 8.06 -9.23 3.59
C GLU A 126 7.59 -7.81 3.91
N ALA A 127 7.40 -7.00 2.88
CA ALA A 127 6.83 -5.67 2.99
C ALA A 127 5.49 -5.60 2.26
N GLU A 128 4.51 -4.98 2.93
CA GLU A 128 3.22 -4.65 2.36
C GLU A 128 2.91 -3.17 2.60
N VAL A 129 2.18 -2.56 1.66
CA VAL A 129 1.64 -1.21 1.87
C VAL A 129 0.51 -1.31 2.87
N LEU A 130 0.70 -0.73 4.05
CA LEU A 130 -0.32 -0.62 5.07
C LEU A 130 -1.10 0.68 4.88
N MET A 131 -2.42 0.58 4.73
CA MET A 131 -3.33 1.71 4.69
C MET A 131 -4.20 1.73 5.95
N VAL A 132 -4.30 2.89 6.58
CA VAL A 132 -5.19 3.16 7.72
C VAL A 132 -6.08 4.35 7.38
N PRO A 133 -7.21 4.14 6.66
CA PRO A 133 -8.04 5.23 6.14
C PRO A 133 -8.62 6.13 7.22
N SER A 134 -9.02 5.55 8.36
CA SER A 134 -9.56 6.28 9.52
C SER A 134 -8.59 7.34 10.09
N HIS A 135 -7.31 7.25 9.74
CA HIS A 135 -6.24 8.16 10.18
C HIS A 135 -5.47 8.79 9.00
N PHE A 136 -5.95 8.66 7.76
CA PHE A 136 -5.23 9.04 6.53
C PHE A 136 -3.74 8.65 6.54
N THR A 137 -3.42 7.49 7.12
CA THR A 137 -2.04 7.06 7.32
C THR A 137 -1.69 5.97 6.32
N VAL A 138 -0.53 6.09 5.69
CA VAL A 138 0.06 5.12 4.78
C VAL A 138 1.47 4.80 5.25
N GLY A 139 1.84 3.52 5.25
CA GLY A 139 3.16 3.07 5.62
C GLY A 139 3.52 1.73 4.98
N LEU A 140 4.66 1.19 5.38
CA LEU A 140 5.03 -0.19 5.10
C LEU A 140 4.85 -1.00 6.37
N TRP A 141 4.07 -2.08 6.30
CA TRP A 141 4.09 -3.12 7.30
C TRP A 141 5.14 -4.15 6.89
N LEU A 142 6.09 -4.37 7.79
CA LEU A 142 7.19 -5.29 7.61
C LEU A 142 6.95 -6.48 8.55
N HIS A 143 6.87 -7.68 7.99
CA HIS A 143 6.57 -8.88 8.76
C HIS A 143 7.46 -10.07 8.37
N GLY A 144 7.76 -10.93 9.33
CA GLY A 144 8.66 -12.07 9.17
C GLY A 144 8.93 -12.77 10.49
N PRO A 145 9.79 -13.81 10.52
CA PRO A 145 10.04 -14.59 11.74
C PRO A 145 10.53 -13.77 12.94
N GLU A 146 11.28 -12.71 12.69
CA GLU A 146 11.87 -11.82 13.72
C GLU A 146 11.48 -10.34 13.50
N LEU A 147 10.50 -10.08 12.64
CA LEU A 147 10.12 -8.74 12.22
C LEU A 147 8.61 -8.59 12.29
N ASP A 148 8.12 -7.63 13.06
CA ASP A 148 6.72 -7.18 13.02
C ASP A 148 6.69 -5.69 13.38
N ALA A 149 6.77 -4.86 12.34
CA ALA A 149 6.91 -3.43 12.51
C ALA A 149 6.26 -2.65 11.38
N VAL A 150 5.97 -1.39 11.66
CA VAL A 150 5.47 -0.42 10.69
C VAL A 150 6.48 0.71 10.53
N VAL A 151 6.73 1.10 9.28
CA VAL A 151 7.44 2.34 8.94
C VAL A 151 6.44 3.29 8.29
N VAL A 152 6.17 4.41 8.97
CA VAL A 152 5.19 5.40 8.47
C VAL A 152 5.80 6.19 7.32
N SER A 153 5.11 6.18 6.19
CA SER A 153 5.46 6.92 4.98
C SER A 153 4.80 8.30 4.99
N SER A 154 3.47 8.31 5.12
CA SER A 154 2.66 9.52 5.09
C SER A 154 1.58 9.46 6.17
N ALA A 155 1.37 10.58 6.84
CA ALA A 155 0.35 10.79 7.84
C ALA A 155 0.07 12.30 7.97
N PRO A 156 -1.14 12.70 8.39
CA PRO A 156 -1.44 14.09 8.73
C PRO A 156 -0.43 14.66 9.74
N PRO A 157 0.00 15.93 9.63
CA PRO A 157 0.98 16.54 10.54
C PRO A 157 0.60 16.43 12.02
N GLU A 158 -0.70 16.51 12.32
CA GLU A 158 -1.27 16.48 13.67
C GLU A 158 -1.11 15.12 14.35
N MET A 159 -0.85 14.06 13.57
CA MET A 159 -0.65 12.71 14.10
C MET A 159 0.71 12.56 14.79
N GLU A 160 1.71 13.38 14.47
CA GLU A 160 3.07 13.31 15.03
C GLU A 160 3.68 11.90 15.01
N LEU A 161 3.32 11.07 14.02
CA LEU A 161 3.89 9.73 13.88
C LEU A 161 5.34 9.84 13.35
N PRO A 162 6.31 9.14 13.96
CA PRO A 162 7.69 9.20 13.49
C PRO A 162 7.81 8.51 12.13
N ARG A 163 8.10 9.32 11.10
CA ARG A 163 8.36 8.84 9.74
C ARG A 163 9.76 8.24 9.64
N ASN A 164 9.97 7.28 8.73
CA ASN A 164 11.27 6.62 8.49
C ASN A 164 11.91 6.10 9.79
N ARG A 165 11.07 5.49 10.64
CA ARG A 165 11.52 4.76 11.83
C ARG A 165 10.76 3.45 11.90
N LEU A 166 11.46 2.43 12.39
CA LEU A 166 10.86 1.16 12.73
C LEU A 166 10.00 1.36 14.00
N ILE A 167 8.70 1.18 13.88
CA ILE A 167 7.76 1.20 15.01
C ILE A 167 7.24 -0.23 15.18
N GLU A 168 7.45 -0.85 16.34
CA GLU A 168 6.85 -2.16 16.62
C GLU A 168 5.32 -2.11 16.41
N SER A 169 4.77 -3.12 15.75
CA SER A 169 3.37 -3.12 15.31
C SER A 169 2.37 -2.89 16.46
N GLY A 170 2.60 -3.50 17.63
CA GLY A 170 1.78 -3.26 18.82
C GLY A 170 1.83 -1.80 19.29
N ARG A 171 3.02 -1.19 19.27
CA ARG A 171 3.18 0.23 19.62
C ARG A 171 2.52 1.15 18.60
N PHE A 172 2.60 0.81 17.31
CA PHE A 172 1.92 1.55 16.25
C PHE A 172 0.39 1.56 16.44
N ILE A 173 -0.19 0.40 16.76
CA ILE A 173 -1.63 0.28 17.08
C ILE A 173 -1.99 1.15 18.29
N GLU A 174 -1.22 1.10 19.38
CA GLU A 174 -1.45 1.95 20.56
C GLU A 174 -1.42 3.45 20.21
N MET A 175 -0.47 3.85 19.35
CA MET A 175 -0.36 5.24 18.92
C MET A 175 -1.59 5.67 18.12
N LEU A 176 -2.06 4.85 17.18
CA LEU A 176 -3.26 5.16 16.41
C LEU A 176 -4.52 5.16 17.29
N ALA A 177 -4.72 4.13 18.11
CA ALA A 177 -5.90 4.00 18.97
C ALA A 177 -6.02 5.12 20.04
N ALA A 178 -4.92 5.78 20.38
CA ALA A 178 -4.92 6.93 21.30
C ALA A 178 -5.40 8.24 20.65
N ARG A 179 -5.73 8.23 19.36
CA ARG A 179 -6.13 9.40 18.58
C ARG A 179 -7.55 9.24 18.04
N PRO A 180 -8.28 10.35 17.85
CA PRO A 180 -9.61 10.28 17.26
C PRO A 180 -9.52 9.83 15.81
N ALA A 181 -10.27 8.79 15.47
CA ALA A 181 -10.52 8.42 14.09
C ALA A 181 -11.38 9.48 13.38
N ILE A 182 -11.25 9.56 12.07
CA ILE A 182 -12.11 10.38 11.24
C ILE A 182 -13.42 9.63 10.99
N GLU A 183 -14.52 10.19 11.48
CA GLU A 183 -15.85 9.59 11.34
C GLU A 183 -16.20 9.32 9.87
N GLY A 184 -16.75 8.12 9.61
CA GLY A 184 -17.19 7.70 8.28
C GLY A 184 -16.10 7.15 7.37
N LEU A 185 -14.85 7.02 7.85
CA LEU A 185 -13.75 6.39 7.11
C LEU A 185 -13.20 5.18 7.87
N GLY A 186 -13.19 4.01 7.22
CA GLY A 186 -12.49 2.82 7.73
C GLY A 186 -13.36 1.84 8.52
N ALA A 187 -14.66 2.08 8.68
CA ALA A 187 -15.61 1.06 9.11
C ALA A 187 -15.89 0.10 7.94
N ARG A 188 -15.83 -1.21 8.18
CA ARG A 188 -16.42 -2.19 7.26
C ARG A 188 -17.93 -2.00 7.32
N ASP A 189 -18.55 -1.51 6.25
CA ASP A 189 -20.00 -1.65 6.11
C ASP A 189 -20.30 -3.15 6.23
N GLY A 190 -20.99 -3.56 7.29
CA GLY A 190 -21.48 -4.93 7.49
C GLY A 190 -22.54 -5.36 6.47
N SER A 191 -22.56 -4.72 5.29
CA SER A 191 -23.50 -4.85 4.19
C SER A 191 -22.78 -5.29 2.91
N ALA A 192 -21.90 -6.29 2.99
CA ALA A 192 -21.70 -7.18 1.85
C ALA A 192 -22.90 -8.14 1.80
N ALA A 193 -24.09 -7.63 1.43
CA ALA A 193 -25.14 -8.49 0.93
C ALA A 193 -24.60 -9.14 -0.36
N PRO A 194 -24.76 -10.46 -0.57
CA PRO A 194 -24.42 -11.05 -1.85
C PRO A 194 -25.23 -10.31 -2.91
N LEU A 195 -24.57 -9.84 -3.97
CA LEU A 195 -25.24 -9.33 -5.16
C LEU A 195 -26.16 -10.45 -5.64
N GLY A 196 -27.44 -10.35 -5.30
CA GLY A 196 -28.45 -11.31 -5.66
C GLY A 196 -28.48 -11.46 -7.17
N GLU A 197 -28.47 -12.71 -7.62
CA GLU A 197 -28.65 -13.11 -9.00
C GLU A 197 -29.87 -12.35 -9.57
N GLY A 198 -29.64 -11.59 -10.64
CA GLY A 198 -30.69 -10.92 -11.38
C GLY A 198 -31.69 -11.94 -11.92
N ALA A 199 -32.95 -11.73 -11.59
CA ALA A 199 -34.10 -12.36 -12.24
C ALA A 199 -34.45 -11.64 -13.54
#